data_AF-A0A8T4T5F9-F1
#
_entry.id   AF-A0A8T4T5F9-F1
#
_cell.length_a   1.000
_cell.length_b   1.000
_cell.length_c   1.000
_cell.angle_alpha   90.00
_cell.angle_beta   90.00
_cell.angle_gamma   90.00
#
_symmetry.space_group_name_H-M   'P 1'
#
loop_
_entity.id
_entity.type
_entity.pdbx_description
1 polymer ?
#
loop_
_entity_poly.entity_id
_entity_poly.type
_entity_poly.pdbx_seq_one_letter_code
_entity_poly.pdbx_strand_id
1 'polypeptide(L)'
;MAKIETSDLSVELKKLLTAKKLLFGAEETVKALRKGGVQKVYIVATCNDVVRSDVENLCKVSGVELVTLSQASDEIGVICKKPFGVSVISVI
;
A
#
# COMPACT_ATOMS: atom_id res chain seq x y z
N MET A 1 -9.21 -7.56 15.64
CA MET A 1 -8.62 -6.21 15.44
C MET A 1 -7.12 -6.41 15.35
N ALA A 2 -6.60 -6.52 14.13
CA ALA A 2 -5.26 -7.04 13.87
C ALA A 2 -4.18 -6.04 14.28
N LYS A 3 -3.51 -6.37 15.39
CA LYS A 3 -2.19 -5.86 15.76
C LYS A 3 -1.23 -6.42 14.70
N ILE A 4 -0.65 -5.57 13.87
CA ILE A 4 0.45 -6.01 12.99
C ILE A 4 1.71 -5.35 13.54
N GLU A 5 2.60 -6.21 14.03
CA GLU A 5 3.97 -5.94 14.42
C GLU A 5 4.67 -5.04 13.39
N THR A 6 5.22 -3.93 13.89
CA THR A 6 5.91 -2.88 13.12
C THR A 6 7.20 -3.39 12.44
N SER A 7 7.68 -4.58 12.78
CA SER A 7 8.97 -5.12 12.33
C SER A 7 8.90 -5.86 10.99
N ASP A 8 7.80 -6.55 10.68
CA ASP A 8 7.76 -7.47 9.53
C ASP A 8 7.31 -6.82 8.23
N LEU A 9 6.53 -5.73 8.31
CA LEU A 9 6.01 -5.00 7.13
C LEU A 9 7.15 -4.47 6.24
N SER A 10 8.19 -3.91 6.85
CA SER A 10 9.32 -3.34 6.11
C SER A 10 10.19 -4.43 5.47
N VAL A 11 10.28 -5.62 6.07
CA VAL A 11 10.94 -6.80 5.48
C VAL A 11 10.11 -7.39 4.34
N GLU A 12 8.79 -7.49 4.52
CA GLU A 12 7.85 -7.98 3.51
C GLU A 12 7.83 -7.06 2.28
N LEU A 13 7.78 -5.74 2.47
CA LEU A 13 7.90 -4.75 1.39
C LEU A 13 9.21 -4.91 0.61
N LYS A 14 10.34 -5.11 1.29
CA LYS A 14 11.63 -5.35 0.61
C LYS A 14 11.61 -6.63 -0.22
N LYS A 15 11.03 -7.72 0.28
CA LYS A 15 10.88 -8.98 -0.48
C LYS A 15 10.00 -8.80 -1.70
N LEU A 16 8.84 -8.14 -1.54
CA LEU A 16 7.91 -7.86 -2.63
C LEU A 16 8.51 -6.90 -3.68
N LEU A 17 9.34 -5.95 -3.24
CA LEU A 17 10.11 -5.06 -4.10
C LEU A 17 11.09 -5.87 -4.95
N THR A 18 11.82 -6.81 -4.36
CA THR A 18 12.71 -7.73 -5.10
C THR A 18 11.92 -8.61 -6.08
N ALA A 19 10.71 -9.03 -5.71
CA ALA A 19 9.82 -9.79 -6.58
C ALA A 19 9.18 -8.96 -7.71
N LYS A 20 9.34 -7.62 -7.73
CA LYS A 20 8.71 -6.69 -8.68
C LYS A 20 7.18 -6.79 -8.76
N LYS A 21 6.52 -7.25 -7.70
CA LYS A 21 5.06 -7.38 -7.63
C LYS A 21 4.39 -6.21 -6.89
N LEU A 22 5.06 -5.06 -6.83
CA LEU A 22 4.57 -3.85 -6.18
C LEU A 22 4.18 -2.80 -7.22
N LEU A 23 2.98 -2.25 -7.07
CA LEU A 23 2.49 -1.06 -7.73
C LEU A 23 2.50 0.09 -6.75
N PHE A 24 2.83 1.29 -7.24
CA PHE A 24 2.97 2.48 -6.43
C PHE A 24 2.02 3.55 -6.95
N GLY A 25 1.34 4.24 -6.04
CA GLY A 25 0.45 5.35 -6.39
C GLY A 25 -1.02 4.95 -6.47
N ALA A 26 -1.87 5.87 -6.02
CA ALA A 26 -3.30 5.64 -5.87
C ALA A 26 -3.98 5.28 -7.20
N GLU A 27 -3.65 5.96 -8.31
CA GLU A 27 -4.28 5.69 -9.61
C GLU A 27 -4.00 4.27 -10.14
N GLU A 28 -2.75 3.80 -10.01
CA GLU A 28 -2.39 2.45 -10.41
C GLU A 28 -3.05 1.42 -9.51
N THR A 29 -3.08 1.67 -8.20
CA THR A 29 -3.79 0.82 -7.23
C THR A 29 -5.28 0.71 -7.54
N VAL A 30 -5.96 1.82 -7.84
CA VAL A 30 -7.39 1.84 -8.21
C VAL A 30 -7.63 1.04 -9.48
N LYS A 31 -6.78 1.19 -10.50
CA LYS A 31 -6.86 0.40 -11.74
C LYS A 31 -6.65 -1.09 -11.49
N ALA A 32 -5.68 -1.45 -10.65
CA ALA A 32 -5.38 -2.84 -10.32
C ALA A 32 -6.48 -3.49 -9.47
N LEU A 33 -7.03 -2.75 -8.49
CA LEU A 33 -8.18 -3.17 -7.69
C LEU A 33 -9.38 -3.49 -8.57
N ARG A 34 -9.70 -2.60 -9.52
CA ARG A 34 -10.77 -2.81 -10.51
C ARG A 34 -10.53 -4.03 -11.40
N LYS A 35 -9.28 -4.36 -11.71
CA LYS A 35 -8.92 -5.56 -12.50
C LYS A 35 -8.95 -6.86 -11.69
N GLY A 36 -9.04 -6.81 -10.36
CA GLY A 36 -9.13 -8.00 -9.50
C GLY A 36 -7.81 -8.75 -9.31
N GLY A 37 -6.67 -8.09 -9.50
CA GLY A 37 -5.33 -8.71 -9.36
C GLY A 37 -4.59 -8.32 -8.09
N VAL A 38 -5.19 -7.53 -7.19
CA VAL A 38 -4.51 -7.01 -6.00
C VAL A 38 -4.75 -7.93 -4.82
N GLN A 39 -3.67 -8.35 -4.16
CA GLN A 39 -3.73 -9.20 -2.97
C GLN A 39 -3.76 -8.36 -1.69
N LYS A 40 -2.99 -7.27 -1.64
CA LYS A 40 -2.85 -6.39 -0.47
C LYS A 40 -2.66 -4.94 -0.90
N VAL A 41 -3.17 -4.01 -0.09
CA VAL A 41 -2.95 -2.57 -0.26
C VAL A 41 -2.40 -2.01 1.04
N TYR A 42 -1.32 -1.24 0.94
CA TYR A 42 -0.76 -0.47 2.04
C TYR A 42 -1.03 1.01 1.81
N ILE A 43 -1.51 1.70 2.84
CA ILE A 43 -1.74 3.13 2.83
C ILE A 43 -1.00 3.78 3.98
N VAL A 44 -0.43 4.95 3.74
CA VAL A 44 0.25 5.73 4.78
C VAL A 44 -0.77 6.46 5.66
N ALA A 45 -0.53 6.51 6.97
CA ALA A 45 -1.42 7.16 7.94
C ALA A 45 -1.55 8.67 7.70
N THR A 46 -0.51 9.32 7.17
CA THR A 46 -0.52 10.75 6.81
C THR A 46 -1.22 11.02 5.47
N CYS A 47 -1.76 10.00 4.81
CA CYS A 47 -2.45 10.15 3.53
C CYS A 47 -3.81 10.83 3.73
N ASN A 48 -4.18 11.68 2.78
CA ASN A 48 -5.39 12.51 2.85
C ASN A 48 -6.66 11.65 3.00
N ASP A 49 -7.59 12.05 3.88
CA ASP A 49 -8.79 11.26 4.22
C ASP A 49 -9.68 10.92 3.02
N VAL A 50 -9.73 11.81 2.04
CA VAL A 50 -10.48 11.60 0.78
C VAL A 50 -9.92 10.40 0.02
N VAL A 51 -8.60 10.33 -0.13
CA VAL A 51 -7.93 9.23 -0.84
C VAL A 51 -8.03 7.94 -0.04
N ARG A 52 -7.90 8.03 1.29
CA ARG A 52 -8.05 6.89 2.18
C ARG A 52 -9.43 6.26 2.09
N SER A 53 -10.48 7.07 2.12
CA SER A 53 -11.87 6.60 2.05
C SER A 53 -12.18 5.95 0.70
N ASP A 54 -11.66 6.52 -0.39
CA ASP A 54 -11.84 5.97 -1.74
C ASP A 54 -11.18 4.58 -1.85
N VAL A 55 -9.91 4.47 -1.44
CA VAL A 55 -9.16 3.21 -1.45
C VAL A 55 -9.76 2.19 -0.49
N GLU A 56 -10.21 2.59 0.70
CA GLU A 56 -10.85 1.69 1.66
C GLU A 56 -12.16 1.12 1.12
N ASN A 57 -12.99 1.95 0.49
CA ASN A 57 -14.21 1.49 -0.17
C ASN A 57 -13.91 0.53 -1.32
N LEU A 58 -12.92 0.84 -2.16
CA LEU A 58 -12.50 -0.05 -3.24
C LEU A 58 -11.98 -1.39 -2.72
N CYS A 59 -11.16 -1.39 -1.67
CA CYS A 59 -10.69 -2.61 -1.01
C CYS A 59 -11.86 -3.43 -0.45
N LYS A 60 -12.86 -2.79 0.20
CA LYS A 60 -14.05 -3.48 0.71
C LYS A 60 -14.85 -4.14 -0.41
N VAL A 61 -15.03 -3.46 -1.54
CA VAL A 61 -15.77 -3.99 -2.70
C VAL A 61 -15.00 -5.12 -3.38
N SER A 62 -13.68 -5.02 -3.49
CA SER A 62 -12.82 -6.07 -4.06
C SER A 62 -12.47 -7.19 -3.09
N GLY A 63 -12.78 -7.06 -1.79
CA GLY A 63 -12.39 -8.03 -0.75
C GLY A 63 -10.89 -8.08 -0.47
N VAL A 64 -10.17 -6.98 -0.71
CA VAL A 64 -8.70 -6.88 -0.59
C VAL A 64 -8.30 -6.36 0.78
N GLU A 65 -7.21 -6.90 1.34
CA GLU A 65 -6.72 -6.53 2.65
C GLU A 65 -6.02 -5.15 2.60
N LEU A 66 -6.53 -4.20 3.38
CA LEU A 66 -5.98 -2.85 3.53
C LEU A 66 -5.19 -2.75 4.85
N VAL A 67 -3.93 -2.35 4.75
CA VAL A 67 -3.02 -2.16 5.89
C VAL A 67 -2.59 -0.70 5.98
N THR A 68 -2.76 -0.10 7.17
CA THR A 68 -2.31 1.27 7.41
C THR A 68 -0.90 1.28 7.99
N LEU A 69 0.03 1.95 7.29
CA LEU A 69 1.41 2.17 7.70
C LEU A 69 1.48 3.44 8.54
N SER A 70 2.13 3.39 9.71
CA SER A 70 2.33 4.59 10.55
C SER A 70 3.49 5.48 10.10
N GLN A 71 4.32 5.02 9.18
CA GLN A 71 5.51 5.73 8.68
C GLN A 71 5.11 6.78 7.64
N ALA A 72 5.88 7.85 7.52
CA ALA A 72 5.62 8.91 6.53
C ALA A 72 5.88 8.44 5.08
N SER A 73 5.25 9.09 4.10
CA SER A 73 5.41 8.76 2.68
C SER A 73 6.87 8.77 2.22
N ASP A 74 7.69 9.66 2.78
CA ASP A 74 9.12 9.78 2.47
C ASP A 74 9.91 8.55 2.93
N GLU A 75 9.71 8.10 4.17
CA GLU A 75 10.33 6.86 4.70
C GLU A 75 9.96 5.64 3.87
N ILE A 76 8.68 5.51 3.50
CA ILE A 76 8.22 4.41 2.64
C ILE A 76 8.91 4.48 1.27
N GLY A 77 9.07 5.67 0.70
CA GLY A 77 9.83 5.89 -0.53
C GLY A 77 11.27 5.39 -0.41
N VAL A 78 11.95 5.72 0.68
CA VAL A 78 13.34 5.28 0.96
C VAL A 78 13.41 3.76 1.13
N ILE A 79 12.48 3.14 1.85
CA ILE A 79 12.41 1.68 2.03
C ILE A 79 12.22 0.97 0.68
N CYS A 80 11.37 1.53 -0.16
CA CYS A 80 11.10 1.04 -1.52
C CYS A 80 12.17 1.45 -2.54
N LYS A 81 13.26 2.10 -2.12
CA LYS A 81 14.34 2.60 -3.00
C LYS A 81 13.83 3.49 -4.15
N LYS A 82 12.81 4.31 -3.88
CA LYS A 82 12.27 5.29 -4.82
C LYS A 82 12.75 6.70 -4.44
N PRO A 83 13.04 7.56 -5.44
CA PRO A 83 13.47 8.94 -5.18
C PRO A 83 12.31 9.87 -4.80
N PHE A 84 11.10 9.33 -4.57
CA PHE A 84 9.89 10.08 -4.23
C PHE A 84 9.13 9.37 -3.12
N GLY A 85 8.38 10.15 -2.34
CA GLY A 85 7.51 9.64 -1.30
C GLY A 85 6.33 8.84 -1.88
N VAL A 86 6.01 7.73 -1.23
CA VAL A 86 4.95 6.81 -1.66
C VAL A 86 3.86 6.78 -0.59
N SER A 87 2.66 7.21 -0.94
CA SER A 87 1.51 7.23 -0.02
C SER A 87 0.64 5.98 -0.10
N VAL A 88 0.61 5.31 -1.25
CA VAL A 88 -0.20 4.11 -1.50
C VAL A 88 0.64 3.07 -2.25
N ILE A 89 0.60 1.83 -1.79
CA ILE A 89 1.26 0.67 -2.39
C ILE A 89 0.24 -0.43 -2.56
N SER A 90 0.23 -1.10 -3.71
CA SER A 90 -0.56 -2.30 -3.94
C SER A 90 0.33 -3.47 -4.34
N VAL A 91 0.02 -4.64 -3.80
CA VAL A 91 0.70 -5.90 -4.10
C VAL A 91 -0.17 -6.69 -5.09
N ILE A 92 0.44 -7.11 -6.20
CA ILE A 92 -0.18 -7.99 -7.20
C ILE A 92 0.20 -9.45 -6.93
#